data_AF-A0A067C3W2-F1
#
_entry.id   AF-A0A067C3W2-F1
#
_cell.length_a   1.000
_cell.length_b   1.000
_cell.length_c   1.000
_cell.angle_alpha   90.00
_cell.angle_beta   90.00
_cell.angle_gamma   90.00
#
_symmetry.space_group_name_H-M   'P 1'
#
loop_
_entity.id
_entity.type
_entity.pdbx_description
1 polymer ?
#
loop_
_entity_poly.entity_id
_entity_poly.type
_entity_poly.pdbx_seq_one_letter_code
_entity_poly.pdbx_strand_id
1 'polypeptide(L)'
;MLFRLATLTAVALAADNIASIDVTLPVNTNQVHYDAPACKVVLMDNHVFGHSYGKPFQGAFPIPTCASDPANSVVYLRWSASVPAGRQFDRIAAVWANGYELLRTTTQEPSRKTGATWEVLKDVSHYKDVLAMGGNVVVALDNVVDQTYTSSFTVSVTAEFYKPKDACGSDIRSAPLKPDNVLSISNKNGAYGWFHVQPSTRSGGLVTLPRNLDQLFLEVFTSHHGCDEFYYTNPPNEYKEPLQTNCGNGAFREFQILVDDKLVSTFWPFPLIYTGGISPYMWRPVVATGAFEAPTYLLDLTPFLGIFVDGKAHNVSFSVGHGLDYWPTSGNLLVYLDKAGNQTQAVVQSQTMPVAVVPKVVADVLGLDMTIKTTATRQNAISTRITTSRGTKLYSVASSYTFYNDQVYTNNASTQWFDQRTTVTTTTTITSSGAPAFKRVTKEVYPFTGNTTYVTYSTEALSAPILPAFRRNNHPEALAAAGFRLDRILTGADAYMDSLVGGSGNHVAYLAASNATGCYSHDVAASVVGGYLKDVQGTSCPAV
;
A
#
# COMPACT_ATOMS: atom_id res chain seq x y z
N MET A 1 7.25 21.63 -18.76
CA MET A 1 6.66 20.74 -17.75
C MET A 1 5.21 21.13 -17.56
N LEU A 2 4.26 20.39 -18.14
CA LEU A 2 2.83 20.56 -17.85
C LEU A 2 2.38 19.29 -17.11
N PHE A 3 2.52 19.27 -15.79
CA PHE A 3 1.57 18.53 -14.97
C PHE A 3 0.35 19.45 -14.89
N ARG A 4 -0.61 19.31 -15.81
CA ARG A 4 -1.78 20.17 -15.82
C ARG A 4 -3.01 19.47 -15.28
N LEU A 5 -3.39 19.98 -14.12
CA LEU A 5 -4.67 20.62 -13.87
C LEU A 5 -5.90 19.76 -14.19
N ALA A 6 -6.49 19.23 -13.13
CA ALA A 6 -7.88 19.62 -12.89
C ALA A 6 -7.88 21.16 -12.85
N THR A 7 -8.23 21.79 -13.98
CA THR A 7 -8.63 23.20 -13.96
C THR A 7 -9.94 23.21 -13.19
N LEU A 8 -9.85 23.32 -11.87
CA LEU A 8 -10.94 23.88 -11.07
C LEU A 8 -11.02 25.36 -11.48
N THR A 9 -11.66 25.59 -12.63
CA THR A 9 -12.34 26.85 -12.84
C THR A 9 -13.31 26.95 -11.66
N ALA A 10 -13.11 27.97 -10.82
CA ALA A 10 -14.08 28.37 -9.82
C ALA A 10 -15.34 28.83 -10.55
N VAL A 11 -16.10 27.88 -11.07
CA VAL A 11 -17.50 28.07 -11.37
C VAL A 11 -18.18 27.77 -10.05
N ALA A 12 -18.68 28.82 -9.40
CA ALA A 12 -19.66 28.70 -8.34
C ALA A 12 -20.91 28.02 -8.92
N LEU A 13 -20.89 26.71 -8.99
CA LEU A 13 -22.04 25.84 -9.08
C LEU A 13 -22.10 25.15 -7.73
N ALA A 14 -23.27 25.16 -7.10
CA ALA A 14 -23.54 24.37 -5.91
C ALA A 14 -23.20 22.90 -6.22
N ALA A 15 -22.02 22.44 -5.82
CA ALA A 15 -21.59 21.07 -6.00
C ALA A 15 -21.77 20.39 -4.66
N ASP A 16 -22.77 19.52 -4.56
CA ASP A 16 -23.08 18.74 -3.35
C ASP A 16 -21.91 17.83 -2.89
N ASN A 17 -20.82 17.72 -3.67
CA ASN A 17 -19.66 16.86 -3.40
C ASN A 17 -18.32 17.62 -3.45
N ILE A 18 -17.42 17.31 -2.51
CA ILE A 18 -16.04 17.81 -2.50
C ILE A 18 -15.08 16.84 -3.20
N ALA A 19 -14.20 17.34 -4.06
CA ALA A 19 -13.11 16.53 -4.61
C ALA A 19 -12.15 16.16 -3.46
N SER A 20 -11.84 14.89 -3.29
CA SER A 20 -10.90 14.39 -2.29
C SER A 20 -9.66 13.85 -2.94
N ILE A 21 -8.51 14.00 -2.27
CA ILE A 21 -7.21 13.54 -2.79
C ILE A 21 -6.40 12.84 -1.72
N ASP A 22 -5.60 11.87 -2.16
CA ASP A 22 -4.53 11.24 -1.42
C ASP A 22 -3.21 11.75 -1.99
N VAL A 23 -2.34 12.30 -1.13
CA VAL A 23 -1.03 12.77 -1.58
C VAL A 23 -0.08 11.59 -1.55
N THR A 24 0.11 10.95 -2.71
CA THR A 24 1.07 9.86 -2.94
C THR A 24 1.96 10.16 -4.16
N LEU A 25 2.88 9.26 -4.49
CA LEU A 25 3.64 9.39 -5.74
C LEU A 25 2.67 9.33 -6.92
N PRO A 26 2.59 10.36 -7.78
CA PRO A 26 1.75 10.29 -8.96
C PRO A 26 2.32 9.28 -9.95
N VAL A 27 1.43 8.68 -10.73
CA VAL A 27 1.82 7.92 -11.91
C VAL A 27 2.53 8.87 -12.89
N ASN A 28 3.61 8.41 -13.51
CA ASN A 28 4.35 9.24 -14.45
C ASN A 28 3.61 9.37 -15.80
N THR A 29 2.63 10.28 -15.87
CA THR A 29 1.83 10.51 -17.08
C THR A 29 2.63 11.11 -18.23
N ASN A 30 3.83 11.66 -17.99
CA ASN A 30 4.67 12.23 -19.04
C ASN A 30 5.26 11.18 -19.97
N GLN A 31 5.39 9.92 -19.53
CA GLN A 31 5.94 8.85 -20.35
C GLN A 31 5.02 8.43 -21.50
N VAL A 32 3.76 8.90 -21.51
CA VAL A 32 2.72 8.56 -22.49
C VAL A 32 1.99 9.81 -22.99
N HIS A 33 1.26 9.67 -24.09
CA HIS A 33 0.20 10.63 -24.46
C HIS A 33 -1.04 10.37 -23.61
N TYR A 34 -1.03 10.86 -22.37
CA TYR A 34 -1.99 10.49 -21.33
C TYR A 34 -3.48 10.74 -21.69
N ASP A 35 -3.77 11.83 -22.40
CA ASP A 35 -5.13 12.17 -22.83
C ASP A 35 -5.60 11.34 -24.05
N ALA A 36 -4.72 10.49 -24.60
CA ALA A 36 -4.97 9.68 -25.79
C ALA A 36 -4.51 8.23 -25.56
N PRO A 37 -5.20 7.46 -24.69
CA PRO A 37 -4.94 6.03 -24.58
C PRO A 37 -5.19 5.34 -25.92
N ALA A 38 -4.36 4.35 -26.25
CA ALA A 38 -4.52 3.53 -27.44
C ALA A 38 -5.83 2.73 -27.39
N CYS A 39 -6.18 2.23 -26.20
CA CYS A 39 -7.52 1.76 -25.91
C CYS A 39 -7.83 1.87 -24.42
N LYS A 40 -9.13 1.93 -24.10
CA LYS A 40 -9.67 1.94 -22.75
C LYS A 40 -10.62 0.75 -22.60
N VAL A 41 -10.41 -0.06 -21.57
CA VAL A 41 -11.27 -1.19 -21.22
C VAL A 41 -12.02 -0.86 -19.94
N VAL A 42 -13.34 -0.94 -20.02
CA VAL A 42 -14.23 -0.79 -18.87
C VAL A 42 -14.27 -2.13 -18.13
N LEU A 43 -13.83 -2.13 -16.88
CA LEU A 43 -13.95 -3.29 -16.00
C LEU A 43 -15.28 -3.23 -15.23
N MET A 44 -15.65 -2.05 -14.77
CA MET A 44 -16.92 -1.79 -14.11
C MET A 44 -17.33 -0.35 -14.40
N ASP A 45 -18.60 -0.09 -14.65
CA ASP A 45 -19.08 1.27 -14.92
C ASP A 45 -20.29 1.62 -14.05
N ASN A 46 -20.19 2.75 -13.35
CA ASN A 46 -21.26 3.38 -12.57
C ASN A 46 -22.00 2.41 -11.64
N HIS A 47 -21.27 1.47 -11.04
CA HIS A 47 -21.87 0.50 -10.12
C HIS A 47 -22.13 1.14 -8.75
N VAL A 48 -23.33 0.92 -8.21
CA VAL A 48 -23.76 1.47 -6.93
C VAL A 48 -23.62 0.42 -5.83
N PHE A 49 -22.70 0.63 -4.90
CA PHE A 49 -22.51 -0.16 -3.70
C PHE A 49 -23.34 0.42 -2.54
N GLY A 50 -24.54 -0.14 -2.32
CA GLY A 50 -25.43 0.20 -1.20
C GLY A 50 -25.50 -0.90 -0.12
N HIS A 51 -26.00 -2.09 -0.49
CA HIS A 51 -26.08 -3.28 0.38
C HIS A 51 -25.15 -4.39 -0.12
N SER A 52 -23.87 -4.07 -0.23
CA SER A 52 -22.86 -4.90 -0.90
C SER A 52 -21.96 -5.68 0.06
N TYR A 53 -22.18 -5.58 1.38
CA TYR A 53 -21.47 -6.40 2.36
C TYR A 53 -21.62 -7.90 2.04
N GLY A 54 -20.50 -8.62 1.91
CA GLY A 54 -20.49 -10.03 1.52
C GLY A 54 -20.74 -10.28 0.02
N LYS A 55 -20.97 -9.23 -0.77
CA LYS A 55 -21.52 -9.29 -2.13
C LYS A 55 -20.77 -8.34 -3.06
N PRO A 56 -19.51 -8.65 -3.41
CA PRO A 56 -18.74 -7.83 -4.35
C PRO A 56 -19.39 -7.84 -5.73
N PHE A 57 -19.12 -6.80 -6.53
CA PHE A 57 -19.43 -6.81 -7.95
C PHE A 57 -18.62 -7.90 -8.64
N GLN A 58 -19.28 -8.69 -9.49
CA GLN A 58 -18.66 -9.69 -10.34
C GLN A 58 -19.13 -9.45 -11.77
N GLY A 59 -18.18 -9.31 -12.68
CA GLY A 59 -18.45 -9.02 -14.08
C GLY A 59 -17.41 -9.64 -15.01
N ALA A 60 -17.56 -9.37 -16.29
CA ALA A 60 -16.60 -9.73 -17.31
C ALA A 60 -16.21 -8.51 -18.14
N PHE A 61 -14.98 -8.51 -18.66
CA PHE A 61 -14.46 -7.48 -19.53
C PHE A 61 -13.86 -8.10 -20.80
N PRO A 62 -13.99 -7.43 -21.96
CA PRO A 62 -13.53 -7.97 -23.23
C PRO A 62 -12.00 -7.93 -23.35
N ILE A 63 -11.46 -8.70 -24.28
CA ILE A 63 -10.07 -8.55 -24.75
C ILE A 63 -9.91 -7.11 -25.26
N PRO A 64 -8.93 -6.31 -24.75
CA PRO A 64 -8.69 -4.97 -25.24
C PRO A 64 -8.38 -4.97 -26.75
N THR A 65 -9.00 -4.07 -27.52
CA THR A 65 -8.77 -3.97 -28.98
C THR A 65 -7.31 -3.69 -29.34
N CYS A 66 -6.57 -3.07 -28.42
CA CYS A 66 -5.17 -2.72 -28.59
C CYS A 66 -4.20 -3.74 -27.95
N ALA A 67 -4.71 -4.84 -27.37
CA ALA A 67 -3.91 -5.84 -26.66
C ALA A 67 -2.85 -6.53 -27.53
N SER A 68 -3.14 -6.74 -28.81
CA SER A 68 -2.24 -7.43 -29.75
C SER A 68 -1.01 -6.62 -30.14
N ASP A 69 -1.04 -5.30 -29.97
CA ASP A 69 0.10 -4.44 -30.27
C ASP A 69 1.06 -4.40 -29.07
N PRO A 70 2.28 -4.96 -29.19
CA PRO A 70 3.24 -5.00 -28.10
C PRO A 70 3.68 -3.61 -27.64
N ALA A 71 3.55 -2.57 -28.48
CA ALA A 71 3.90 -1.20 -28.14
C ALA A 71 2.97 -0.59 -27.06
N ASN A 72 1.77 -1.14 -26.86
CA ASN A 72 0.87 -0.73 -25.77
C ASN A 72 1.35 -1.36 -24.45
N SER A 73 2.50 -0.91 -23.95
CA SER A 73 3.22 -1.52 -22.83
C SER A 73 2.97 -0.88 -21.47
N VAL A 74 2.41 0.33 -21.44
CA VAL A 74 2.07 1.05 -20.21
C VAL A 74 0.57 0.92 -19.96
N VAL A 75 0.18 0.50 -18.76
CA VAL A 75 -1.21 0.29 -18.39
C VAL A 75 -1.52 0.99 -17.08
N TYR A 76 -2.50 1.89 -17.09
CA TYR A 76 -2.99 2.56 -15.88
C TYR A 76 -4.37 2.03 -15.52
N LEU A 77 -4.55 1.65 -14.26
CA LEU A 77 -5.85 1.34 -13.69
C LEU A 77 -6.41 2.63 -13.09
N ARG A 78 -7.59 3.04 -13.55
CA ARG A 78 -8.34 4.17 -12.99
C ARG A 78 -9.52 3.66 -12.19
N TRP A 79 -9.62 4.10 -10.95
CA TRP A 79 -10.80 3.99 -10.09
C TRP A 79 -11.37 5.38 -9.92
N SER A 80 -12.61 5.60 -10.32
CA SER A 80 -13.32 6.87 -10.11
C SER A 80 -14.53 6.60 -9.22
N ALA A 81 -14.66 7.33 -8.13
CA ALA A 81 -15.72 7.11 -7.16
C ALA A 81 -16.39 8.40 -6.70
N SER A 82 -17.66 8.26 -6.32
CA SER A 82 -18.45 9.32 -5.72
C SER A 82 -19.34 8.78 -4.60
N VAL A 83 -19.63 9.63 -3.63
CA VAL A 83 -20.55 9.37 -2.52
C VAL A 83 -21.36 10.63 -2.27
N PRO A 84 -22.70 10.57 -2.21
CA PRO A 84 -23.51 11.74 -1.90
C PRO A 84 -23.40 12.12 -0.42
N ALA A 85 -23.80 13.35 -0.11
CA ALA A 85 -23.94 13.82 1.28
C ALA A 85 -24.80 12.84 2.11
N GLY A 86 -24.39 12.63 3.35
CA GLY A 86 -25.02 11.71 4.28
C GLY A 86 -24.04 11.25 5.36
N ARG A 87 -24.37 10.15 6.03
CA ARG A 87 -23.49 9.49 6.99
C ARG A 87 -23.05 8.16 6.41
N GLN A 88 -21.75 8.00 6.20
CA GLN A 88 -21.14 6.73 5.83
C GLN A 88 -19.71 6.70 6.37
N PHE A 89 -19.24 5.51 6.73
CA PHE A 89 -17.87 5.30 7.21
C PHE A 89 -16.98 4.74 6.11
N ASP A 90 -15.68 4.81 6.36
CA ASP A 90 -14.68 4.28 5.47
C ASP A 90 -14.84 2.77 5.28
N ARG A 91 -14.76 2.32 4.02
CA ARG A 91 -14.90 0.92 3.62
C ARG A 91 -13.67 0.52 2.84
N ILE A 92 -13.08 -0.62 3.21
CA ILE A 92 -12.05 -1.25 2.39
C ILE A 92 -12.65 -1.73 1.07
N ALA A 93 -11.88 -1.52 0.00
CA ALA A 93 -12.24 -1.93 -1.34
C ALA A 93 -11.02 -2.48 -2.10
N ALA A 94 -11.29 -3.31 -3.09
CA ALA A 94 -10.25 -3.88 -3.95
C ALA A 94 -10.76 -4.29 -5.33
N VAL A 95 -9.84 -4.37 -6.28
CA VAL A 95 -10.10 -4.79 -7.67
C VAL A 95 -9.25 -6.00 -8.01
N TRP A 96 -9.87 -7.06 -8.51
CA TRP A 96 -9.20 -8.20 -9.12
C TRP A 96 -9.60 -8.34 -10.58
N ALA A 97 -8.62 -8.60 -11.45
CA ALA A 97 -8.85 -9.08 -12.81
C ALA A 97 -8.33 -10.52 -12.90
N ASN A 98 -9.15 -11.48 -13.33
CA ASN A 98 -8.81 -12.90 -13.43
C ASN A 98 -8.24 -13.51 -12.13
N GLY A 99 -8.66 -12.97 -10.98
CA GLY A 99 -8.18 -13.37 -9.65
C GLY A 99 -6.85 -12.72 -9.24
N TYR A 100 -6.26 -11.83 -10.03
CA TYR A 100 -5.06 -11.06 -9.67
C TYR A 100 -5.46 -9.72 -9.07
N GLU A 101 -5.06 -9.44 -7.84
CA GLU A 101 -5.38 -8.15 -7.21
C GLU A 101 -4.57 -7.05 -7.89
N LEU A 102 -5.23 -5.95 -8.26
CA LEU A 102 -4.61 -4.82 -8.94
C LEU A 102 -4.57 -3.57 -8.05
N LEU A 103 -5.60 -3.38 -7.22
CA LEU A 103 -5.76 -2.21 -6.35
C LEU A 103 -6.38 -2.61 -5.02
N ARG A 104 -5.86 -2.01 -3.94
CA ARG A 104 -6.43 -1.97 -2.60
C ARG A 104 -6.63 -0.49 -2.22
N THR A 105 -7.82 -0.12 -1.78
CA THR A 105 -8.22 1.28 -1.54
C THR A 105 -9.22 1.38 -0.38
N THR A 106 -9.38 2.56 0.21
CA THR A 106 -10.50 2.87 1.12
C THR A 106 -11.36 4.02 0.58
N THR A 107 -12.63 4.07 0.98
CA THR A 107 -13.57 5.10 0.53
C THR A 107 -13.43 6.40 1.30
N GLN A 108 -13.74 7.54 0.69
CA GLN A 108 -13.92 8.78 1.46
C GLN A 108 -15.22 8.75 2.27
N GLU A 109 -15.20 9.34 3.47
CA GLU A 109 -16.41 9.52 4.27
C GLU A 109 -17.14 10.85 3.92
N PRO A 110 -18.43 10.82 3.55
CA PRO A 110 -19.21 12.03 3.34
C PRO A 110 -19.56 12.70 4.69
N SER A 111 -19.96 13.97 4.62
CA SER A 111 -20.65 14.66 5.70
C SER A 111 -22.15 14.75 5.40
N ARG A 112 -22.96 15.09 6.42
CA ARG A 112 -24.42 15.26 6.26
C ARG A 112 -24.81 16.28 5.19
N LYS A 113 -23.92 17.23 4.88
CA LYS A 113 -24.20 18.35 3.96
C LYS A 113 -23.38 18.31 2.68
N THR A 114 -22.35 17.46 2.61
CA THR A 114 -21.38 17.45 1.52
C THR A 114 -20.89 16.03 1.32
N GLY A 115 -21.12 15.48 0.13
CA GLY A 115 -20.55 14.23 -0.31
C GLY A 115 -19.11 14.40 -0.82
N ALA A 116 -18.59 13.41 -1.52
CA ALA A 116 -17.24 13.44 -2.04
C ALA A 116 -17.08 12.74 -3.39
N THR A 117 -16.07 13.15 -4.15
CA THR A 117 -15.60 12.47 -5.36
C THR A 117 -14.09 12.30 -5.31
N TRP A 118 -13.55 11.18 -5.78
CA TRP A 118 -12.11 10.98 -5.87
C TRP A 118 -11.74 10.04 -7.00
N GLU A 119 -10.49 10.12 -7.42
CA GLU A 119 -9.91 9.19 -8.39
C GLU A 119 -8.61 8.59 -7.84
N VAL A 120 -8.37 7.33 -8.20
CA VAL A 120 -7.09 6.65 -8.01
C VAL A 120 -6.60 6.25 -9.38
N LEU A 121 -5.36 6.61 -9.69
CA LEU A 121 -4.68 6.17 -10.89
C LEU A 121 -3.46 5.37 -10.46
N LYS A 122 -3.38 4.10 -10.83
CA LYS A 122 -2.29 3.20 -10.46
C LYS A 122 -1.61 2.61 -11.68
N ASP A 123 -0.28 2.58 -11.69
CA ASP A 123 0.49 1.84 -12.71
C ASP A 123 0.36 0.34 -12.46
N VAL A 124 -0.21 -0.36 -13.44
CA VAL A 124 -0.37 -1.82 -13.42
C VAL A 124 0.28 -2.47 -14.66
N SER A 125 1.31 -1.84 -15.23
CA SER A 125 1.95 -2.28 -16.48
C SER A 125 2.48 -3.72 -16.42
N HIS A 126 2.90 -4.20 -15.25
CA HIS A 126 3.33 -5.59 -15.02
C HIS A 126 2.19 -6.61 -15.21
N TYR A 127 0.95 -6.15 -15.05
CA TYR A 127 -0.28 -6.93 -15.24
C TYR A 127 -0.87 -6.76 -16.64
N LYS A 128 -0.13 -6.15 -17.59
CA LYS A 128 -0.59 -5.96 -18.98
C LYS A 128 -1.20 -7.25 -19.54
N ASP A 129 -0.51 -8.37 -19.42
CA ASP A 129 -0.95 -9.62 -20.02
C ASP A 129 -2.19 -10.19 -19.32
N VAL A 130 -2.31 -9.97 -18.01
CA VAL A 130 -3.50 -10.35 -17.25
C VAL A 130 -4.74 -9.63 -17.80
N LEU A 131 -4.60 -8.34 -18.12
CA LEU A 131 -5.68 -7.52 -18.69
C LEU A 131 -5.87 -7.76 -20.20
N ALA A 132 -4.79 -8.07 -20.93
CA ALA A 132 -4.83 -8.35 -22.37
C ALA A 132 -5.60 -9.62 -22.73
N MET A 133 -5.76 -10.56 -21.79
CA MET A 133 -6.53 -11.79 -21.99
C MET A 133 -8.05 -11.56 -21.99
N GLY A 134 -8.54 -10.39 -21.58
CA GLY A 134 -9.95 -10.25 -21.17
C GLY A 134 -10.26 -11.14 -19.96
N GLY A 135 -11.53 -11.29 -19.61
CA GLY A 135 -11.98 -12.29 -18.64
C GLY A 135 -12.83 -11.69 -17.53
N ASN A 136 -12.61 -12.13 -16.29
CA ASN A 136 -13.50 -11.82 -15.17
C ASN A 136 -12.92 -10.71 -14.29
N VAL A 137 -13.78 -9.84 -13.78
CA VAL A 137 -13.43 -8.82 -12.80
C VAL A 137 -14.25 -9.01 -11.54
N VAL A 138 -13.60 -8.83 -10.39
CA VAL A 138 -14.25 -8.72 -9.09
C VAL A 138 -13.90 -7.36 -8.51
N VAL A 139 -14.91 -6.60 -8.07
CA VAL A 139 -14.71 -5.35 -7.33
C VAL A 139 -15.42 -5.45 -5.99
N ALA A 140 -14.63 -5.44 -4.91
CA ALA A 140 -15.15 -5.45 -3.56
C ALA A 140 -15.25 -4.04 -3.01
N LEU A 141 -16.39 -3.75 -2.38
CA LEU A 141 -16.61 -2.60 -1.53
C LEU A 141 -17.78 -2.98 -0.62
N ASP A 142 -17.48 -3.25 0.64
CA ASP A 142 -18.47 -3.76 1.59
C ASP A 142 -19.25 -2.61 2.24
N ASN A 143 -20.33 -2.18 1.59
CA ASN A 143 -21.19 -1.14 2.10
C ASN A 143 -22.46 -1.68 2.74
N VAL A 144 -22.93 -0.95 3.75
CA VAL A 144 -24.23 -1.13 4.39
C VAL A 144 -24.94 0.21 4.35
N VAL A 145 -26.22 0.17 3.96
CA VAL A 145 -27.14 1.32 4.00
C VAL A 145 -28.30 0.98 4.91
N ASP A 146 -28.60 1.86 5.86
CA ASP A 146 -29.71 1.75 6.80
C ASP A 146 -30.09 3.15 7.34
N GLN A 147 -30.78 3.20 8.48
CA GLN A 147 -31.19 4.46 9.11
C GLN A 147 -30.01 5.29 9.66
N THR A 148 -28.87 4.65 9.91
CA THR A 148 -27.61 5.27 10.36
C THR A 148 -26.72 5.59 9.17
N TYR A 149 -26.51 4.61 8.28
CA TYR A 149 -25.64 4.70 7.11
C TYR A 149 -26.46 5.06 5.88
N THR A 150 -26.41 6.32 5.44
CA THR A 150 -27.40 6.88 4.51
C THR A 150 -26.87 7.13 3.10
N SER A 151 -25.60 6.83 2.83
CA SER A 151 -24.98 7.04 1.52
C SER A 151 -24.50 5.72 0.89
N SER A 152 -24.68 5.62 -0.43
CA SER A 152 -24.12 4.57 -1.28
C SER A 152 -22.95 5.12 -2.10
N PHE A 153 -21.98 4.26 -2.43
CA PHE A 153 -20.85 4.62 -3.27
C PHE A 153 -21.13 4.27 -4.72
N THR A 154 -20.88 5.20 -5.65
CA THR A 154 -20.93 4.94 -7.09
C THR A 154 -19.51 4.89 -7.63
N VAL A 155 -19.14 3.80 -8.30
CA VAL A 155 -17.76 3.55 -8.74
C VAL A 155 -17.70 3.11 -10.20
N SER A 156 -16.72 3.63 -10.94
CA SER A 156 -16.26 3.12 -12.23
C SER A 156 -14.79 2.71 -12.16
N VAL A 157 -14.43 1.62 -12.84
CA VAL A 157 -13.06 1.10 -12.92
C VAL A 157 -12.70 0.80 -14.37
N THR A 158 -11.58 1.36 -14.83
CA THR A 158 -11.10 1.20 -16.22
C THR A 158 -9.62 0.90 -16.28
N ALA A 159 -9.20 0.08 -17.26
CA ALA A 159 -7.81 -0.11 -17.62
C ALA A 159 -7.49 0.65 -18.91
N GLU A 160 -6.51 1.55 -18.86
CA GLU A 160 -6.11 2.46 -19.93
C GLU A 160 -4.73 2.04 -20.46
N PHE A 161 -4.65 1.68 -21.74
CA PHE A 161 -3.43 1.18 -22.38
C PHE A 161 -2.79 2.28 -23.22
N TYR A 162 -1.47 2.40 -23.12
CA TYR A 162 -0.71 3.48 -23.75
C TYR A 162 0.55 2.99 -24.44
N LYS A 163 0.93 3.71 -25.49
CA LYS A 163 2.27 3.66 -26.08
C LYS A 163 3.19 4.65 -25.36
N PRO A 164 4.42 4.25 -24.99
CA PRO A 164 5.43 5.20 -24.54
C PRO A 164 5.75 6.26 -25.61
N LYS A 165 6.15 7.47 -25.22
CA LYS A 165 6.58 8.53 -26.15
C LYS A 165 7.96 8.24 -26.77
N ASP A 166 8.11 8.51 -28.07
CA ASP A 166 9.37 8.30 -28.82
C ASP A 166 10.52 9.24 -28.41
N ALA A 167 10.23 10.46 -27.94
CA ALA A 167 11.23 11.47 -27.54
C ALA A 167 11.94 11.15 -26.20
N CYS A 168 11.50 10.11 -25.49
CA CYS A 168 12.23 9.53 -24.37
C CYS A 168 13.31 8.60 -24.92
N GLY A 169 14.29 9.19 -25.65
CA GLY A 169 15.29 8.54 -26.49
C GLY A 169 15.76 7.17 -25.97
N SER A 170 16.12 6.30 -26.91
CA SER A 170 16.47 4.85 -26.85
C SER A 170 17.05 4.21 -25.57
N ASP A 171 17.42 4.98 -24.55
CA ASP A 171 17.85 4.58 -23.22
C ASP A 171 16.71 4.50 -22.16
N ILE A 172 15.49 4.95 -22.48
CA ILE A 172 14.30 4.81 -21.62
C ILE A 172 13.33 3.77 -22.21
N ARG A 173 13.75 2.51 -22.28
CA ARG A 173 12.81 1.37 -22.24
C ARG A 173 12.35 1.15 -20.79
N SER A 174 11.66 2.14 -20.20
CA SER A 174 11.19 2.11 -18.80
C SER A 174 9.71 1.72 -18.65
N ALA A 175 9.13 0.98 -19.60
CA ALA A 175 8.20 -0.05 -19.14
C ALA A 175 9.06 -0.97 -18.27
N PRO A 176 8.77 -1.13 -16.97
CA PRO A 176 9.67 -1.93 -16.16
C PRO A 176 9.66 -3.36 -16.74
N LEU A 177 10.75 -4.12 -16.51
CA LEU A 177 10.87 -5.46 -17.10
C LEU A 177 9.56 -6.21 -16.84
N LYS A 178 8.80 -6.47 -17.89
CA LYS A 178 7.53 -7.15 -17.75
C LYS A 178 7.83 -8.59 -17.32
N PRO A 179 7.13 -9.14 -16.32
CA PRO A 179 7.25 -10.55 -15.99
C PRO A 179 6.82 -11.41 -17.18
N ASP A 180 7.50 -12.54 -17.38
CA ASP A 180 7.13 -13.51 -18.42
C ASP A 180 5.80 -14.19 -18.09
N ASN A 181 5.50 -14.37 -16.80
CA ASN A 181 4.22 -14.85 -16.30
C ASN A 181 3.87 -14.18 -14.96
N VAL A 182 2.58 -14.11 -14.65
CA VAL A 182 2.09 -13.74 -13.33
C VAL A 182 1.23 -14.86 -12.77
N LEU A 183 1.44 -15.25 -11.52
CA LEU A 183 0.58 -16.21 -10.82
C LEU A 183 -0.08 -15.55 -9.61
N SER A 184 -1.40 -15.69 -9.50
CA SER A 184 -2.15 -15.17 -8.36
C SER A 184 -2.13 -16.15 -7.17
N ILE A 185 -1.88 -15.60 -5.99
CA ILE A 185 -2.09 -16.22 -4.68
C ILE A 185 -3.28 -15.49 -4.04
N SER A 186 -4.46 -15.90 -4.46
CA SER A 186 -5.75 -15.34 -4.04
C SER A 186 -6.70 -16.43 -3.57
N ASN A 187 -7.65 -16.08 -2.72
CA ASN A 187 -8.68 -16.98 -2.25
C ASN A 187 -9.67 -17.27 -3.39
N LYS A 188 -9.64 -18.50 -3.92
CA LYS A 188 -10.53 -18.93 -5.01
C LYS A 188 -11.88 -19.46 -4.51
N ASN A 189 -12.02 -19.68 -3.21
CA ASN A 189 -13.19 -20.34 -2.60
C ASN A 189 -14.16 -19.35 -1.96
N GLY A 190 -13.84 -18.04 -1.96
CA GLY A 190 -14.66 -16.98 -1.39
C GLY A 190 -15.33 -16.12 -2.46
N ALA A 191 -16.25 -15.25 -2.03
CA ALA A 191 -16.79 -14.20 -2.89
C ALA A 191 -15.74 -13.14 -3.25
N TYR A 192 -14.71 -12.99 -2.41
CA TYR A 192 -13.59 -12.06 -2.57
C TYR A 192 -12.33 -12.80 -3.03
N GLY A 193 -11.36 -12.04 -3.57
CA GLY A 193 -10.04 -12.58 -3.92
C GLY A 193 -9.03 -12.64 -2.77
N TRP A 194 -9.27 -12.03 -1.61
CA TRP A 194 -8.33 -12.07 -0.49
C TRP A 194 -8.62 -13.22 0.49
N PHE A 195 -7.57 -13.61 1.21
CA PHE A 195 -7.66 -14.41 2.44
C PHE A 195 -7.86 -13.50 3.65
N HIS A 196 -8.53 -13.99 4.68
CA HIS A 196 -8.54 -13.34 6.00
C HIS A 196 -7.43 -13.96 6.86
N VAL A 197 -6.23 -13.38 6.82
CA VAL A 197 -5.12 -13.85 7.66
C VAL A 197 -5.36 -13.36 9.08
N GLN A 198 -5.48 -14.29 10.02
CA GLN A 198 -5.61 -14.00 11.46
C GLN A 198 -4.35 -14.42 12.21
N PRO A 199 -4.09 -13.88 13.41
CA PRO A 199 -3.05 -14.39 14.29
C PRO A 199 -3.19 -15.90 14.48
N SER A 200 -2.06 -16.61 14.51
CA SER A 200 -1.97 -18.08 14.60
C SER A 200 -2.51 -18.88 13.39
N THR A 201 -3.14 -18.23 12.41
CA THR A 201 -3.56 -18.89 11.17
C THR A 201 -2.56 -18.64 10.03
N ARG A 202 -2.55 -19.56 9.06
CA ARG A 202 -1.83 -19.38 7.79
C ARG A 202 -2.83 -19.51 6.66
N SER A 203 -2.78 -18.57 5.74
CA SER A 203 -3.60 -18.62 4.52
C SER A 203 -2.70 -18.45 3.31
N GLY A 204 -3.00 -19.15 2.22
CA GLY A 204 -2.11 -19.20 1.08
C GLY A 204 -2.65 -20.04 -0.06
N GLY A 205 -1.80 -20.27 -1.05
CA GLY A 205 -2.14 -21.04 -2.24
C GLY A 205 -0.98 -21.91 -2.72
N LEU A 206 -1.35 -23.03 -3.33
CA LEU A 206 -0.40 -23.87 -4.06
C LEU A 206 -0.04 -23.22 -5.39
N VAL A 207 1.26 -23.15 -5.67
CA VAL A 207 1.80 -22.64 -6.94
C VAL A 207 2.76 -23.66 -7.54
N THR A 208 2.69 -23.85 -8.85
CA THR A 208 3.67 -24.64 -9.61
C THR A 208 4.36 -23.69 -10.56
N LEU A 209 5.67 -23.59 -10.46
CA LEU A 209 6.47 -22.67 -11.27
C LEU A 209 7.29 -23.42 -12.32
N PRO A 210 7.62 -22.79 -13.47
CA PRO A 210 8.55 -23.35 -14.44
C PRO A 210 9.90 -23.66 -13.80
N ARG A 211 10.64 -24.64 -14.34
CA ARG A 211 11.94 -25.03 -13.76
C ARG A 211 13.11 -24.15 -14.18
N ASN A 212 12.91 -23.30 -15.18
CA ASN A 212 13.90 -22.37 -15.73
C ASN A 212 13.69 -20.93 -15.22
N LEU A 213 13.44 -20.76 -13.92
CA LEU A 213 13.29 -19.44 -13.31
C LEU A 213 14.60 -18.66 -13.32
N ASP A 214 14.56 -17.40 -13.70
CA ASP A 214 15.68 -16.46 -13.59
C ASP A 214 15.53 -15.55 -12.36
N GLN A 215 14.33 -15.01 -12.15
CA GLN A 215 13.98 -14.19 -10.99
C GLN A 215 12.54 -14.47 -10.57
N LEU A 216 12.25 -14.24 -9.29
CA LEU A 216 10.92 -14.41 -8.74
C LEU A 216 10.66 -13.32 -7.68
N PHE A 217 9.60 -12.56 -7.87
CA PHE A 217 9.15 -11.58 -6.90
C PHE A 217 7.71 -11.86 -6.49
N LEU A 218 7.35 -11.46 -5.28
CA LEU A 218 5.99 -11.53 -4.77
C LEU A 218 5.52 -10.12 -4.39
N GLU A 219 4.52 -9.60 -5.08
CA GLU A 219 3.78 -8.42 -4.64
C GLU A 219 2.67 -8.87 -3.68
N VAL A 220 2.68 -8.33 -2.45
CA VAL A 220 1.68 -8.62 -1.41
C VAL A 220 0.77 -7.42 -1.22
N PHE A 221 -0.53 -7.68 -1.24
CA PHE A 221 -1.59 -6.71 -0.95
C PHE A 221 -2.19 -7.07 0.40
N THR A 222 -1.90 -6.27 1.43
CA THR A 222 -2.43 -6.51 2.78
C THR A 222 -2.85 -5.22 3.45
N SER A 223 -3.85 -5.30 4.32
CA SER A 223 -4.31 -4.19 5.14
C SER A 223 -4.76 -4.73 6.51
N HIS A 224 -4.68 -3.91 7.55
CA HIS A 224 -4.94 -4.30 8.94
C HIS A 224 -6.27 -3.74 9.43
N HIS A 225 -7.07 -4.52 10.16
CA HIS A 225 -8.44 -4.14 10.51
C HIS A 225 -8.78 -4.57 11.93
N GLY A 226 -9.92 -4.08 12.44
CA GLY A 226 -10.38 -4.39 13.79
C GLY A 226 -9.39 -3.88 14.84
N CYS A 227 -8.99 -4.70 15.80
CA CYS A 227 -8.02 -4.25 16.81
C CYS A 227 -6.60 -3.98 16.27
N ASP A 228 -6.30 -4.41 15.04
CA ASP A 228 -5.05 -4.06 14.38
C ASP A 228 -5.13 -2.76 13.58
N GLU A 229 -6.31 -2.15 13.38
CA GLU A 229 -6.45 -0.89 12.63
C GLU A 229 -5.60 0.25 13.21
N PHE A 230 -5.49 0.28 14.54
CA PHE A 230 -4.73 1.29 15.30
C PHE A 230 -3.57 0.67 16.07
N TYR A 231 -2.98 -0.43 15.56
CA TYR A 231 -2.01 -1.23 16.31
C TYR A 231 -0.87 -0.38 16.90
N TYR A 232 -0.43 0.67 16.21
CA TYR A 232 0.65 1.57 16.61
C TYR A 232 0.41 2.33 17.93
N THR A 233 -0.83 2.39 18.40
CA THR A 233 -1.25 2.98 19.69
C THR A 233 -1.72 1.94 20.71
N ASN A 234 -1.64 0.66 20.37
CA ASN A 234 -2.09 -0.38 21.29
C ASN A 234 -1.08 -0.55 22.43
N PRO A 235 -1.53 -0.55 23.69
CA PRO A 235 -0.68 -0.88 24.83
C PRO A 235 -0.47 -2.40 24.94
N PRO A 236 0.52 -2.86 25.72
CA PRO A 236 0.60 -4.24 26.19
C PRO A 236 -0.69 -4.69 26.90
N ASN A 237 -0.96 -6.01 26.91
CA ASN A 237 -2.24 -6.55 27.38
C ASN A 237 -2.52 -6.23 28.86
N GLU A 238 -1.48 -6.19 29.69
CA GLU A 238 -1.55 -5.87 31.12
C GLU A 238 -2.06 -4.44 31.40
N TYR A 239 -2.01 -3.53 30.42
CA TYR A 239 -2.47 -2.15 30.56
C TYR A 239 -3.84 -1.89 29.91
N LYS A 240 -4.47 -2.90 29.29
CA LYS A 240 -5.80 -2.74 28.67
C LYS A 240 -6.87 -2.29 29.67
N GLU A 241 -6.96 -2.98 30.80
CA GLU A 241 -7.94 -2.69 31.85
C GLU A 241 -7.66 -1.34 32.52
N PRO A 242 -6.43 -1.01 32.96
CA PRO A 242 -6.11 0.32 33.49
C PRO A 242 -6.45 1.47 32.52
N LEU A 243 -6.13 1.30 31.24
CA LEU A 243 -6.34 2.34 30.21
C LEU A 243 -7.75 2.32 29.60
N GLN A 244 -8.62 1.41 30.05
CA GLN A 244 -9.99 1.24 29.55
C GLN A 244 -10.07 1.13 28.01
N THR A 245 -9.10 0.42 27.41
CA THR A 245 -9.04 0.23 25.95
C THR A 245 -9.43 -1.18 25.54
N ASN A 246 -10.14 -1.28 24.42
CA ASN A 246 -10.61 -2.55 23.87
C ASN A 246 -9.49 -3.38 23.24
N CYS A 247 -8.41 -2.73 22.76
CA CYS A 247 -7.34 -3.36 22.00
C CYS A 247 -6.00 -3.27 22.74
N GLY A 248 -5.18 -4.31 22.63
CA GLY A 248 -3.88 -4.39 23.30
C GLY A 248 -2.81 -5.08 22.45
N ASN A 249 -2.06 -6.01 23.05
CA ASN A 249 -1.00 -6.80 22.40
C ASN A 249 0.19 -5.98 21.89
N GLY A 250 0.35 -4.75 22.38
CA GLY A 250 1.44 -3.85 22.03
C GLY A 250 1.41 -3.38 20.58
N ALA A 251 2.39 -2.53 20.24
CA ALA A 251 2.43 -1.79 18.98
C ALA A 251 3.22 -2.43 17.84
N PHE A 252 3.80 -3.61 18.04
CA PHE A 252 4.64 -4.24 17.02
C PHE A 252 3.87 -5.30 16.22
N ARG A 253 4.07 -5.32 14.90
CA ARG A 253 3.52 -6.32 13.97
C ARG A 253 4.59 -6.74 12.97
N GLU A 254 4.66 -8.03 12.64
CA GLU A 254 5.52 -8.55 11.56
C GLU A 254 4.70 -9.38 10.59
N PHE A 255 4.76 -9.05 9.30
CA PHE A 255 4.17 -9.88 8.26
C PHE A 255 5.21 -10.88 7.74
N GLN A 256 4.78 -12.13 7.53
CA GLN A 256 5.65 -13.25 7.21
C GLN A 256 5.16 -13.98 5.96
N ILE A 257 6.10 -14.32 5.08
CA ILE A 257 5.87 -15.16 3.90
C ILE A 257 6.58 -16.49 4.10
N LEU A 258 5.82 -17.57 3.99
CA LEU A 258 6.31 -18.93 4.14
C LEU A 258 6.13 -19.72 2.85
N VAL A 259 7.10 -20.56 2.53
CA VAL A 259 7.01 -21.57 1.46
C VAL A 259 7.19 -22.93 2.09
N ASP A 260 6.18 -23.78 2.02
CA ASP A 260 6.13 -25.09 2.69
C ASP A 260 6.55 -24.98 4.18
N ASP A 261 5.90 -24.04 4.88
CA ASP A 261 6.12 -23.73 6.31
C ASP A 261 7.51 -23.18 6.67
N LYS A 262 8.37 -22.89 5.68
CA LYS A 262 9.67 -22.24 5.89
C LYS A 262 9.58 -20.75 5.59
N LEU A 263 10.01 -19.93 6.54
CA LEU A 263 10.07 -18.48 6.38
C LEU A 263 11.07 -18.10 5.28
N VAL A 264 10.58 -17.40 4.25
CA VAL A 264 11.40 -16.92 3.12
C VAL A 264 11.52 -15.40 3.06
N SER A 265 10.53 -14.68 3.59
CA SER A 265 10.55 -13.22 3.59
C SER A 265 9.68 -12.62 4.70
N THR A 266 9.97 -11.38 5.08
CA THR A 266 9.25 -10.61 6.10
C THR A 266 9.21 -9.14 5.75
N PHE A 267 8.15 -8.45 6.15
CA PHE A 267 8.12 -6.99 6.17
C PHE A 267 7.38 -6.50 7.42
N TRP A 268 7.70 -5.28 7.84
CA TRP A 268 6.99 -4.60 8.92
C TRP A 268 6.07 -3.57 8.29
N PRO A 269 4.76 -3.62 8.61
CA PRO A 269 3.74 -2.91 7.85
C PRO A 269 3.91 -1.39 7.98
N PHE A 270 3.57 -0.69 6.90
CA PHE A 270 3.32 0.74 6.92
C PHE A 270 2.13 1.03 7.84
N PRO A 271 2.20 2.07 8.71
CA PRO A 271 1.08 2.48 9.55
C PRO A 271 0.01 3.17 8.68
N LEU A 272 -0.72 2.38 7.91
CA LEU A 272 -1.85 2.84 7.11
C LEU A 272 -2.90 3.45 8.02
N ILE A 273 -3.38 4.65 7.68
CA ILE A 273 -4.49 5.32 8.36
C ILE A 273 -5.63 5.40 7.37
N TYR A 274 -6.79 4.86 7.72
CA TYR A 274 -7.99 4.94 6.90
C TYR A 274 -8.67 6.30 7.04
N THR A 275 -9.60 6.62 6.14
CA THR A 275 -10.26 7.94 6.10
C THR A 275 -11.19 8.20 7.30
N GLY A 276 -11.52 7.18 8.09
CA GLY A 276 -12.18 7.29 9.40
C GLY A 276 -11.23 7.23 10.60
N GLY A 277 -9.96 6.88 10.38
CA GLY A 277 -9.02 6.53 11.45
C GLY A 277 -8.60 7.72 12.31
N ILE A 278 -8.48 7.52 13.62
CA ILE A 278 -8.17 8.55 14.66
C ILE A 278 -9.25 9.64 14.75
N SER A 279 -9.50 10.39 13.68
CA SER A 279 -10.64 11.29 13.56
C SER A 279 -11.01 11.52 12.09
N PRO A 280 -12.27 11.31 11.66
CA PRO A 280 -12.68 11.53 10.27
C PRO A 280 -12.61 13.01 9.85
N TYR A 281 -12.51 13.95 10.79
CA TYR A 281 -12.34 15.38 10.50
C TYR A 281 -10.92 15.72 10.03
N MET A 282 -9.94 14.83 10.21
CA MET A 282 -8.59 15.02 9.68
C MET A 282 -8.51 14.80 8.17
N TRP A 283 -9.37 13.93 7.64
CA TRP A 283 -9.15 13.29 6.34
C TRP A 283 -10.06 13.84 5.23
N ARG A 284 -10.56 15.07 5.38
CA ARG A 284 -11.50 15.69 4.44
C ARG A 284 -11.07 17.12 4.11
N PRO A 285 -10.92 17.48 2.82
CA PRO A 285 -10.94 16.63 1.62
C PRO A 285 -9.64 15.83 1.38
N VAL A 286 -8.58 16.10 2.12
CA VAL A 286 -7.28 15.44 1.92
C VAL A 286 -7.18 14.26 2.86
N VAL A 287 -7.02 13.05 2.31
CA VAL A 287 -6.92 11.82 3.10
C VAL A 287 -5.48 11.53 3.51
N ALA A 288 -5.32 10.62 4.46
CA ALA A 288 -4.01 10.14 4.86
C ALA A 288 -3.26 9.49 3.69
N THR A 289 -1.93 9.61 3.68
CA THR A 289 -1.08 9.01 2.65
C THR A 289 -1.32 7.51 2.51
N GLY A 290 -1.68 7.10 1.29
CA GLY A 290 -1.92 5.69 0.96
C GLY A 290 -3.30 5.18 1.35
N ALA A 291 -4.22 6.04 1.81
CA ALA A 291 -5.59 5.64 2.07
C ALA A 291 -6.32 5.26 0.76
N PHE A 292 -6.15 6.04 -0.30
CA PHE A 292 -6.77 5.73 -1.60
C PHE A 292 -5.94 4.75 -2.42
N GLU A 293 -4.62 4.70 -2.24
CA GLU A 293 -3.77 3.67 -2.82
C GLU A 293 -2.93 2.98 -1.72
N ALA A 294 -3.49 1.91 -1.14
CA ALA A 294 -2.85 1.22 -0.04
C ALA A 294 -1.48 0.63 -0.47
N PRO A 295 -0.42 0.77 0.36
CA PRO A 295 0.89 0.26 0.02
C PRO A 295 0.90 -1.25 -0.24
N THR A 296 1.52 -1.66 -1.34
CA THR A 296 1.86 -3.05 -1.61
C THR A 296 3.32 -3.33 -1.27
N TYR A 297 3.68 -4.58 -1.03
CA TYR A 297 5.03 -4.99 -0.65
C TYR A 297 5.61 -5.93 -1.71
N LEU A 298 6.63 -5.47 -2.43
CA LEU A 298 7.31 -6.28 -3.45
C LEU A 298 8.54 -6.97 -2.85
N LEU A 299 8.48 -8.29 -2.71
CA LEU A 299 9.46 -9.12 -2.02
C LEU A 299 10.28 -9.92 -3.03
N ASP A 300 11.61 -9.86 -2.92
CA ASP A 300 12.53 -10.63 -3.77
C ASP A 300 12.69 -12.06 -3.25
N LEU A 301 12.13 -13.03 -3.97
CA LEU A 301 12.23 -14.46 -3.67
C LEU A 301 13.31 -15.16 -4.53
N THR A 302 14.08 -14.41 -5.33
CA THR A 302 15.13 -14.95 -6.21
C THR A 302 16.20 -15.76 -5.46
N PRO A 303 16.64 -15.39 -4.24
CA PRO A 303 17.56 -16.25 -3.49
C PRO A 303 17.00 -17.63 -3.13
N PHE A 304 15.67 -17.81 -3.21
CA PHE A 304 14.96 -19.03 -2.84
C PHE A 304 14.50 -19.86 -4.05
N LEU A 305 14.93 -19.53 -5.27
CA LEU A 305 14.53 -20.27 -6.48
C LEU A 305 14.73 -21.79 -6.38
N GLY A 306 15.72 -22.25 -5.59
CA GLY A 306 16.01 -23.67 -5.39
C GLY A 306 14.82 -24.47 -4.81
N ILE A 307 13.90 -23.80 -4.11
CA ILE A 307 12.66 -24.41 -3.62
C ILE A 307 11.72 -24.72 -4.79
N PHE A 308 11.57 -23.78 -5.73
CA PHE A 308 10.50 -23.79 -6.74
C PHE A 308 10.84 -24.51 -8.06
N VAL A 309 12.12 -24.80 -8.32
CA VAL A 309 12.59 -25.34 -9.62
C VAL A 309 12.59 -26.87 -9.69
N ASP A 310 11.94 -27.56 -8.73
CA ASP A 310 11.80 -29.02 -8.71
C ASP A 310 10.61 -29.53 -9.54
N GLY A 311 9.77 -28.60 -10.03
CA GLY A 311 8.58 -28.83 -10.84
C GLY A 311 7.37 -29.38 -10.09
N LYS A 312 7.33 -29.27 -8.75
CA LYS A 312 6.19 -29.62 -7.91
C LYS A 312 5.41 -28.37 -7.52
N ALA A 313 4.23 -28.61 -6.94
CA ALA A 313 3.46 -27.56 -6.29
C ALA A 313 4.03 -27.26 -4.90
N HIS A 314 4.19 -25.98 -4.58
CA HIS A 314 4.63 -25.48 -3.27
C HIS A 314 3.56 -24.58 -2.67
N ASN A 315 3.38 -24.65 -1.36
CA ASN A 315 2.43 -23.80 -0.65
C ASN A 315 3.09 -22.48 -0.27
N VAL A 316 2.66 -21.38 -0.91
CA VAL A 316 3.05 -20.03 -0.51
C VAL A 316 1.97 -19.49 0.41
N SER A 317 2.34 -19.16 1.65
CA SER A 317 1.39 -18.75 2.68
C SER A 317 1.83 -17.49 3.42
N PHE A 318 0.82 -16.81 3.96
CA PHE A 318 0.88 -15.56 4.69
C PHE A 318 0.61 -15.80 6.17
N SER A 319 1.33 -15.10 7.03
CA SER A 319 1.16 -15.13 8.48
C SER A 319 1.47 -13.75 9.08
N VAL A 320 0.82 -13.42 10.20
CA VAL A 320 1.06 -12.18 10.94
C VAL A 320 1.54 -12.51 12.34
N GLY A 321 2.80 -12.19 12.62
CA GLY A 321 3.38 -12.21 13.96
C GLY A 321 2.94 -11.00 14.77
N HIS A 322 2.57 -11.24 16.03
CA HIS A 322 2.05 -10.24 16.96
C HIS A 322 0.75 -9.54 16.50
N GLY A 323 0.05 -10.05 15.49
CA GLY A 323 -1.29 -9.57 15.12
C GLY A 323 -2.33 -9.83 16.22
N LEU A 324 -3.47 -9.17 16.12
CA LEU A 324 -4.63 -9.38 16.98
C LEU A 324 -5.89 -9.87 16.28
N ASP A 325 -6.16 -9.38 15.08
CA ASP A 325 -7.50 -9.54 14.50
C ASP A 325 -7.45 -10.13 13.10
N TYR A 326 -7.72 -9.37 12.04
CA TYR A 326 -7.70 -9.91 10.69
C TYR A 326 -7.03 -8.97 9.67
N TRP A 327 -6.40 -9.60 8.69
CA TRP A 327 -5.59 -8.98 7.65
C TRP A 327 -5.99 -9.52 6.29
N PRO A 328 -6.94 -8.87 5.58
CA PRO A 328 -7.27 -9.19 4.20
C PRO A 328 -6.00 -9.17 3.34
N THR A 329 -5.60 -10.33 2.82
CA THR A 329 -4.32 -10.51 2.13
C THR A 329 -4.49 -11.28 0.83
N SER A 330 -3.82 -10.82 -0.23
CA SER A 330 -3.56 -11.59 -1.44
C SER A 330 -2.13 -11.31 -1.93
N GLY A 331 -1.68 -12.02 -2.96
CA GLY A 331 -0.43 -11.67 -3.62
C GLY A 331 -0.35 -12.14 -5.06
N ASN A 332 0.59 -11.56 -5.80
CA ASN A 332 0.88 -11.91 -7.18
C ASN A 332 2.38 -12.22 -7.33
N LEU A 333 2.70 -13.42 -7.81
CA LEU A 333 4.06 -13.80 -8.17
C LEU A 333 4.41 -13.27 -9.55
N LEU A 334 5.47 -12.47 -9.64
CA LEU A 334 6.06 -11.97 -10.88
C LEU A 334 7.20 -12.90 -11.28
N VAL A 335 7.00 -13.63 -12.38
CA VAL A 335 7.89 -14.72 -12.81
C VAL A 335 8.72 -14.28 -14.00
N TYR A 336 10.05 -14.39 -13.87
CA TYR A 336 11.00 -14.13 -14.95
C TYR A 336 11.71 -15.42 -15.32
N LEU A 337 11.81 -15.72 -16.61
CA LEU A 337 12.33 -16.99 -17.10
C LEU A 337 13.68 -16.83 -17.79
N ASP A 338 14.53 -17.84 -17.60
CA ASP A 338 15.68 -18.07 -18.44
C ASP A 338 15.23 -18.71 -19.76
N LYS A 339 14.88 -17.88 -20.74
CA LYS A 339 14.31 -18.31 -22.03
C LYS A 339 15.20 -19.23 -22.86
N ALA A 340 16.52 -19.18 -22.64
CA ALA A 340 17.48 -20.01 -23.35
C ALA A 340 17.87 -21.29 -22.56
N GLY A 341 17.44 -21.40 -21.30
CA GLY A 341 17.68 -22.55 -20.44
C GLY A 341 16.42 -23.34 -20.14
N ASN A 342 16.60 -24.63 -19.83
CA ASN A 342 15.50 -25.52 -19.46
C ASN A 342 15.43 -25.81 -17.94
N GLN A 343 16.50 -25.53 -17.20
CA GLN A 343 16.59 -25.80 -15.77
C GLN A 343 17.54 -24.81 -15.11
N THR A 344 17.04 -24.13 -14.08
CA THR A 344 17.86 -23.32 -13.17
C THR A 344 18.38 -24.20 -12.04
N GLN A 345 19.65 -24.01 -11.68
CA GLN A 345 20.22 -24.58 -10.46
C GLN A 345 20.41 -23.47 -9.44
N ALA A 346 19.87 -23.64 -8.24
CA ALA A 346 20.02 -22.67 -7.16
C ALA A 346 20.41 -23.40 -5.87
N VAL A 347 21.62 -23.09 -5.38
CA VAL A 347 22.21 -23.73 -4.20
C VAL A 347 22.51 -22.67 -3.15
N VAL A 348 21.75 -22.69 -2.04
CA VAL A 348 21.96 -21.80 -0.90
C VAL A 348 23.37 -22.03 -0.34
N GLN A 349 24.15 -20.96 -0.24
CA GLN A 349 25.50 -20.94 0.31
C GLN A 349 25.48 -20.60 1.81
N SER A 350 24.63 -19.64 2.19
CA SER A 350 24.43 -19.24 3.58
C SER A 350 23.03 -18.65 3.78
N GLN A 351 22.47 -18.82 4.98
CA GLN A 351 21.17 -18.29 5.34
C GLN A 351 21.10 -17.98 6.84
N THR A 352 20.66 -16.78 7.16
CA THR A 352 20.29 -16.30 8.50
C THR A 352 18.88 -15.73 8.40
N MET A 353 17.88 -16.48 8.88
CA MET A 353 16.47 -16.09 8.87
C MET A 353 15.82 -16.54 10.19
N PRO A 354 15.89 -15.74 11.25
CA PRO A 354 15.24 -16.08 12.52
C PRO A 354 13.73 -16.30 12.34
N VAL A 355 13.19 -17.34 12.98
CA VAL A 355 11.76 -17.70 12.80
C VAL A 355 10.82 -16.66 13.41
N ALA A 356 11.24 -15.99 14.47
CA ALA A 356 10.42 -15.02 15.20
C ALA A 356 11.24 -13.81 15.66
N VAL A 357 10.52 -12.70 15.83
CA VAL A 357 11.01 -11.49 16.50
C VAL A 357 10.29 -11.39 17.85
N VAL A 358 11.06 -11.16 18.91
CA VAL A 358 10.51 -10.87 20.24
C VAL A 358 10.73 -9.37 20.51
N PRO A 359 9.67 -8.55 20.52
CA PRO A 359 9.81 -7.14 20.86
C PRO A 359 10.17 -7.00 22.34
N LYS A 360 11.10 -6.08 22.64
CA LYS A 360 11.42 -5.68 24.01
C LYS A 360 10.51 -4.53 24.41
N VAL A 361 9.73 -4.73 25.46
CA VAL A 361 8.84 -3.74 26.07
C VAL A 361 9.44 -3.29 27.40
N VAL A 362 9.48 -1.99 27.63
CA VAL A 362 9.86 -1.36 28.91
C VAL A 362 8.78 -0.36 29.27
N ALA A 363 8.26 -0.44 30.50
CA ALA A 363 7.23 0.48 30.98
C ALA A 363 7.71 1.17 32.26
N ASP A 364 7.45 2.47 32.34
CA ASP A 364 7.54 3.28 33.56
C ASP A 364 6.12 3.72 33.92
N VAL A 365 5.64 3.38 35.11
CA VAL A 365 4.22 3.43 35.46
C VAL A 365 4.03 4.14 36.79
N LEU A 366 3.22 5.21 36.76
CA LEU A 366 2.76 5.96 37.93
C LEU A 366 1.23 6.08 37.88
N GLY A 367 0.54 5.04 38.34
CA GLY A 367 -0.92 4.96 38.20
C GLY A 367 -1.32 4.82 36.73
N LEU A 368 -2.13 5.77 36.23
CA LEU A 368 -2.54 5.83 34.83
C LEU A 368 -1.61 6.69 33.96
N ASP A 369 -0.71 7.44 34.57
CA ASP A 369 0.36 8.13 33.86
C ASP A 369 1.52 7.16 33.66
N MET A 370 1.85 6.86 32.41
CA MET A 370 2.86 5.84 32.09
C MET A 370 3.55 6.11 30.77
N THR A 371 4.78 5.63 30.66
CA THR A 371 5.55 5.62 29.41
C THR A 371 5.86 4.17 29.05
N ILE A 372 5.43 3.73 27.86
CA ILE A 372 5.65 2.38 27.36
C ILE A 372 6.50 2.46 26.09
N LYS A 373 7.70 1.88 26.16
CA LYS A 373 8.66 1.83 25.05
C LYS A 373 8.76 0.41 24.52
N THR A 374 8.45 0.24 23.24
CA THR A 374 8.59 -1.02 22.50
C THR A 374 9.70 -0.88 21.47
N THR A 375 10.63 -1.84 21.47
CA THR A 375 11.71 -1.92 20.47
C THR A 375 11.79 -3.31 19.88
N ALA A 376 12.10 -3.41 18.59
CA ALA A 376 12.34 -4.69 17.94
C ALA A 376 13.43 -4.55 16.88
N THR A 377 14.20 -5.62 16.69
CA THR A 377 15.22 -5.69 15.64
C THR A 377 15.15 -7.02 14.92
N ARG A 378 15.55 -7.02 13.65
CA ARG A 378 15.66 -8.23 12.84
C ARG A 378 16.80 -8.11 11.85
N GLN A 379 17.51 -9.21 11.64
CA GLN A 379 18.50 -9.34 10.59
C GLN A 379 18.20 -10.60 9.77
N ASN A 380 18.09 -10.40 8.47
CA ASN A 380 17.91 -11.45 7.49
C ASN A 380 19.09 -11.42 6.53
N ALA A 381 19.65 -12.57 6.19
CA ALA A 381 20.66 -12.68 5.15
C ALA A 381 20.51 -14.01 4.42
N ILE A 382 20.62 -14.00 3.10
CA ILE A 382 20.70 -15.20 2.29
C ILE A 382 21.67 -14.97 1.14
N SER A 383 22.50 -15.95 0.85
CA SER A 383 23.37 -15.99 -0.31
C SER A 383 23.15 -17.31 -1.04
N THR A 384 22.85 -17.23 -2.33
CA THR A 384 22.52 -18.38 -3.17
C THR A 384 23.30 -18.32 -4.47
N ARG A 385 23.95 -19.42 -4.82
CA ARG A 385 24.59 -19.57 -6.13
C ARG A 385 23.53 -20.02 -7.13
N ILE A 386 23.24 -19.19 -8.12
CA ILE A 386 22.23 -19.42 -9.16
C ILE A 386 22.93 -19.60 -10.50
N THR A 387 22.67 -20.71 -11.16
CA THR A 387 23.21 -21.05 -12.49
C THR A 387 22.06 -21.15 -13.50
N THR A 388 22.16 -20.36 -14.56
CA THR A 388 21.23 -20.29 -15.70
C THR A 388 22.03 -20.46 -17.01
N SER A 389 21.36 -20.44 -18.16
CA SER A 389 22.00 -20.40 -19.50
C SER A 389 22.95 -19.22 -19.68
N ARG A 390 22.75 -18.13 -18.91
CA ARG A 390 23.59 -16.91 -18.92
C ARG A 390 24.79 -17.00 -17.99
N GLY A 391 25.03 -18.15 -17.36
CA GLY A 391 26.14 -18.40 -16.46
C GLY A 391 25.75 -18.47 -14.99
N THR A 392 26.77 -18.51 -14.14
CA THR A 392 26.62 -18.64 -12.67
C THR A 392 26.82 -17.30 -11.99
N LYS A 393 25.91 -16.98 -11.07
CA LYS A 393 25.93 -15.77 -10.24
C LYS A 393 25.80 -16.14 -8.77
N LEU A 394 26.44 -15.37 -7.89
CA LEU A 394 26.15 -15.39 -6.47
C LEU A 394 25.18 -14.24 -6.17
N TYR A 395 23.96 -14.59 -5.79
CA TYR A 395 22.89 -13.66 -5.47
C TYR A 395 22.73 -13.58 -3.95
N SER A 396 22.94 -12.40 -3.37
CA SER A 396 22.87 -12.19 -1.93
C SER A 396 21.89 -11.08 -1.58
N VAL A 397 21.01 -11.34 -0.62
CA VAL A 397 20.08 -10.35 -0.06
C VAL A 397 20.30 -10.29 1.44
N ALA A 398 20.57 -9.10 1.97
CA ALA A 398 20.70 -8.84 3.40
C ALA A 398 19.78 -7.69 3.81
N SER A 399 18.93 -7.91 4.81
CA SER A 399 17.99 -6.91 5.32
C SER A 399 18.18 -6.70 6.82
N SER A 400 18.19 -5.44 7.25
CA SER A 400 18.25 -5.04 8.65
C SER A 400 17.02 -4.19 9.00
N TYR A 401 16.35 -4.53 10.08
CA TYR A 401 15.11 -3.89 10.53
C TYR A 401 15.29 -3.34 11.95
N THR A 402 14.81 -2.14 12.20
CA THR A 402 14.74 -1.52 13.53
C THR A 402 13.40 -0.84 13.75
N PHE A 403 12.74 -1.16 14.85
CA PHE A 403 11.44 -0.64 15.23
C PHE A 403 11.56 0.02 16.60
N TYR A 404 10.92 1.17 16.72
CA TYR A 404 10.76 1.91 17.96
C TYR A 404 9.32 2.40 18.03
N ASN A 405 8.71 2.31 19.21
CA ASN A 405 7.43 2.90 19.53
C ASN A 405 7.49 3.38 20.99
N ASP A 406 7.15 4.63 21.24
CA ASP A 406 7.08 5.25 22.57
C ASP A 406 5.69 5.80 22.77
N GLN A 407 4.96 5.27 23.75
CA GLN A 407 3.62 5.73 24.10
C GLN A 407 3.67 6.38 25.47
N VAL A 408 3.21 7.63 25.57
CA VAL A 408 3.19 8.39 26.82
C VAL A 408 1.76 8.75 27.15
N TYR A 409 1.28 8.24 28.28
CA TYR A 409 -0.03 8.52 28.84
C TYR A 409 0.15 9.53 29.98
N THR A 410 -0.60 10.62 29.93
CA THR A 410 -0.60 11.68 30.95
C THR A 410 -2.02 12.09 31.30
N ASN A 411 -2.17 12.89 32.36
CA ASN A 411 -3.46 13.40 32.83
C ASN A 411 -4.42 12.27 33.20
N ASN A 412 -3.93 11.26 33.93
CA ASN A 412 -4.64 10.03 34.24
C ASN A 412 -5.12 9.31 32.96
N ALA A 413 -4.21 9.13 32.00
CA ALA A 413 -4.46 8.54 30.68
C ALA A 413 -5.45 9.27 29.77
N SER A 414 -5.92 10.48 30.14
CA SER A 414 -6.80 11.27 29.27
C SER A 414 -6.05 11.81 28.05
N THR A 415 -4.72 11.84 28.09
CA THR A 415 -3.87 12.23 26.97
C THR A 415 -2.91 11.10 26.63
N GLN A 416 -2.89 10.66 25.36
CA GLN A 416 -1.94 9.70 24.84
C GLN A 416 -1.09 10.36 23.75
N TRP A 417 0.22 10.32 23.90
CA TRP A 417 1.19 10.64 22.86
C TRP A 417 1.81 9.36 22.34
N PHE A 418 2.15 9.32 21.05
CA PHE A 418 2.93 8.24 20.48
C PHE A 418 4.00 8.75 19.51
N ASP A 419 5.17 8.12 19.53
CA ASP A 419 6.23 8.26 18.54
C ASP A 419 6.69 6.88 18.07
N GLN A 420 6.45 6.59 16.80
CA GLN A 420 6.83 5.34 16.14
C GLN A 420 7.82 5.59 15.02
N ARG A 421 8.77 4.67 14.87
CA ARG A 421 9.64 4.61 13.70
C ARG A 421 9.99 3.18 13.34
N THR A 422 9.68 2.82 12.09
CA THR A 422 10.22 1.63 11.43
C THR A 422 11.33 2.06 10.47
N THR A 423 12.46 1.36 10.46
CA THR A 423 13.50 1.49 9.44
C THR A 423 13.87 0.12 8.92
N VAL A 424 13.84 -0.04 7.60
CA VAL A 424 14.28 -1.26 6.91
C VAL A 424 15.35 -0.88 5.91
N THR A 425 16.49 -1.56 5.94
CA THR A 425 17.55 -1.42 4.94
C THR A 425 17.80 -2.77 4.30
N THR A 426 17.59 -2.89 2.99
CA THR A 426 17.83 -4.10 2.21
C THR A 426 18.94 -3.86 1.20
N THR A 427 19.95 -4.71 1.23
CA THR A 427 21.07 -4.72 0.29
C THR A 427 21.01 -5.98 -0.55
N THR A 428 20.85 -5.82 -1.86
CA THR A 428 20.98 -6.88 -2.85
C THR A 428 22.34 -6.77 -3.52
N THR A 429 23.10 -7.86 -3.55
CA THR A 429 24.40 -7.95 -4.21
C THR A 429 24.40 -9.14 -5.17
N ILE A 430 24.76 -8.90 -6.43
CA ILE A 430 24.87 -9.93 -7.45
C ILE A 430 26.29 -9.90 -7.98
N THR A 431 27.03 -11.00 -7.82
CA THR A 431 28.38 -11.15 -8.37
C THR A 431 28.38 -12.23 -9.44
N SER A 432 29.09 -11.98 -10.54
CA SER A 432 29.28 -12.93 -11.64
C SER A 432 30.78 -13.03 -11.92
N SER A 433 31.25 -14.18 -12.38
CA SER A 433 32.66 -14.34 -12.75
C SER A 433 33.04 -13.36 -13.86
N GLY A 434 34.10 -12.57 -13.65
CA GLY A 434 34.62 -11.63 -14.65
C GLY A 434 33.82 -10.33 -14.84
N ALA A 435 32.79 -10.06 -14.02
CA ALA A 435 32.02 -8.81 -14.07
C ALA A 435 32.03 -8.08 -12.72
N PRO A 436 31.94 -6.73 -12.71
CA PRO A 436 31.75 -5.97 -11.48
C PRO A 436 30.52 -6.44 -10.71
N ALA A 437 30.63 -6.45 -9.38
CA ALA A 437 29.49 -6.74 -8.51
C ALA A 437 28.41 -5.67 -8.68
N PHE A 438 27.19 -6.10 -8.98
CA PHE A 438 26.02 -5.23 -8.86
C PHE A 438 25.62 -5.14 -7.40
N LYS A 439 25.41 -3.92 -6.89
CA LYS A 439 24.94 -3.69 -5.53
C LYS A 439 23.82 -2.66 -5.54
N ARG A 440 22.69 -3.02 -4.94
CA ARG A 440 21.54 -2.14 -4.74
C ARG A 440 21.23 -2.06 -3.25
N VAL A 441 21.08 -0.84 -2.74
CA VAL A 441 20.65 -0.59 -1.36
C VAL A 441 19.32 0.14 -1.42
N THR A 442 18.33 -0.40 -0.72
CA THR A 442 17.04 0.24 -0.50
C THR A 442 16.90 0.53 0.99
N LYS A 443 16.35 1.70 1.32
CA LYS A 443 16.08 2.11 2.69
C LYS A 443 14.67 2.66 2.76
N GLU A 444 13.85 2.03 3.58
CA GLU A 444 12.48 2.45 3.88
C GLU A 444 12.44 2.96 5.32
N VAL A 445 11.78 4.10 5.53
CA VAL A 445 11.62 4.69 6.86
C VAL A 445 10.18 5.17 7.03
N TYR A 446 9.52 4.72 8.09
CA TYR A 446 8.14 5.06 8.47
C TYR A 446 8.12 5.77 9.84
N PRO A 447 8.58 7.02 9.98
CA PRO A 447 8.29 7.83 11.16
C PRO A 447 6.81 8.20 11.22
N PHE A 448 6.24 8.09 12.41
CA PHE A 448 4.83 8.35 12.64
C PHE A 448 4.62 8.78 14.09
N THR A 449 4.20 10.03 14.28
CA THR A 449 3.96 10.60 15.60
C THR A 449 2.58 11.22 15.66
N GLY A 450 2.03 11.28 16.87
CA GLY A 450 0.81 12.01 17.11
C GLY A 450 0.42 12.01 18.59
N ASN A 451 -0.71 12.66 18.88
CA ASN A 451 -1.35 12.51 20.17
C ASN A 451 -2.86 12.44 20.02
N THR A 452 -3.52 11.98 21.07
CA THR A 452 -4.96 12.13 21.26
C THR A 452 -5.18 12.66 22.68
N THR A 453 -6.01 13.68 22.81
CA THR A 453 -6.40 14.23 24.11
C THR A 453 -7.91 14.15 24.24
N TYR A 454 -8.38 13.37 25.19
CA TYR A 454 -9.77 13.33 25.60
C TYR A 454 -9.97 14.21 26.83
N VAL A 455 -10.87 15.18 26.71
CA VAL A 455 -11.23 16.06 27.83
C VAL A 455 -12.70 15.88 28.14
N THR A 456 -12.99 15.49 29.38
CA THR A 456 -14.36 15.32 29.87
C THR A 456 -14.72 16.50 30.78
N TYR A 457 -15.41 17.51 30.23
CA TYR A 457 -16.14 18.53 31.01
C TYR A 457 -17.65 18.20 30.98
N SER A 458 -18.52 19.20 31.16
CA SER A 458 -19.92 19.11 30.70
C SER A 458 -20.03 18.87 29.18
N THR A 459 -18.91 18.91 28.45
CA THR A 459 -18.76 18.56 27.03
C THR A 459 -17.54 17.66 26.84
N GLU A 460 -17.61 16.73 25.89
CA GLU A 460 -16.49 15.87 25.49
C GLU A 460 -15.74 16.51 24.32
N ALA A 461 -14.41 16.59 24.41
CA ALA A 461 -13.57 17.09 23.33
C ALA A 461 -12.37 16.18 23.00
N LEU A 462 -12.10 15.98 21.70
CA LEU A 462 -10.95 15.24 21.17
C LEU A 462 -10.06 16.17 20.34
N SER A 463 -8.78 16.29 20.70
CA SER A 463 -7.74 16.93 19.88
C SER A 463 -6.68 15.91 19.50
N ALA A 464 -6.25 15.91 18.23
CA ALA A 464 -5.22 14.99 17.76
C ALA A 464 -4.41 15.58 16.60
N PRO A 465 -3.12 15.90 16.77
CA PRO A 465 -2.19 16.18 15.69
C PRO A 465 -1.47 14.90 15.26
N ILE A 466 -1.21 14.74 13.96
CA ILE A 466 -0.45 13.62 13.40
C ILE A 466 0.57 14.14 12.40
N LEU A 467 1.82 13.67 12.49
CA LEU A 467 2.88 14.00 11.53
C LEU A 467 3.51 12.72 10.93
N PRO A 468 2.87 12.05 9.97
CA PRO A 468 3.53 10.97 9.23
C PRO A 468 4.61 11.56 8.33
N ALA A 469 5.77 10.93 8.30
CA ALA A 469 6.74 11.19 7.25
C ALA A 469 7.18 9.86 6.63
N PHE A 470 7.57 9.87 5.36
CA PHE A 470 7.97 8.63 4.72
C PHE A 470 8.99 8.83 3.61
N ARG A 471 9.87 7.83 3.48
CA ARG A 471 10.80 7.67 2.38
C ARG A 471 10.72 6.23 1.86
N ARG A 472 10.39 6.06 0.58
CA ARG A 472 10.48 4.77 -0.15
C ARG A 472 11.27 4.93 -1.41
N ASN A 473 12.04 3.90 -1.73
CA ASN A 473 12.57 3.76 -3.07
C ASN A 473 11.71 2.73 -3.80
N ASN A 474 10.61 3.19 -4.42
CA ASN A 474 9.78 2.32 -5.25
C ASN A 474 10.52 2.04 -6.58
N HIS A 475 10.28 0.89 -7.19
CA HIS A 475 10.87 0.34 -8.43
C HIS A 475 12.10 -0.59 -8.29
N PRO A 476 11.96 -1.81 -7.72
CA PRO A 476 12.89 -2.93 -7.88
C PRO A 476 13.13 -3.35 -9.35
N GLU A 477 12.09 -3.20 -10.18
CA GLU A 477 12.00 -3.82 -11.53
C GLU A 477 12.80 -3.09 -12.61
N ALA A 478 13.35 -1.93 -12.25
CA ALA A 478 14.32 -1.21 -13.04
C ALA A 478 15.71 -1.50 -12.45
N LEU A 479 16.43 -2.43 -13.06
CA LEU A 479 17.89 -2.48 -12.99
C LEU A 479 18.54 -1.20 -13.60
N ALA A 480 17.73 -0.26 -14.10
CA ALA A 480 18.14 1.05 -14.61
C ALA A 480 17.18 2.20 -14.16
N ALA A 481 17.62 3.01 -13.19
CA ALA A 481 17.47 4.47 -13.04
C ALA A 481 16.21 5.29 -13.44
N ALA A 482 15.05 4.72 -13.80
CA ALA A 482 13.97 5.50 -14.46
C ALA A 482 12.70 5.79 -13.63
N GLY A 483 12.64 5.41 -12.34
CA GLY A 483 11.49 5.68 -11.47
C GLY A 483 11.68 6.88 -10.54
N PHE A 484 10.59 7.56 -10.14
CA PHE A 484 10.63 8.51 -9.04
C PHE A 484 10.97 7.78 -7.74
N ARG A 485 12.08 8.19 -7.12
CA ARG A 485 12.40 7.91 -5.72
C ARG A 485 11.60 8.88 -4.87
N LEU A 486 10.78 8.37 -3.94
CA LEU A 486 10.14 9.22 -2.95
C LEU A 486 11.21 9.70 -1.96
N ASP A 487 11.55 10.98 -2.06
CA ASP A 487 12.57 11.58 -1.20
C ASP A 487 12.00 11.90 0.17
N ARG A 488 10.76 12.41 0.21
CA ARG A 488 10.05 12.76 1.43
C ARG A 488 8.56 12.92 1.12
N ILE A 489 7.73 12.30 1.92
CA ILE A 489 6.38 12.82 2.17
C ILE A 489 6.29 13.27 3.62
N LEU A 490 5.55 14.34 3.86
CA LEU A 490 5.11 14.83 5.16
C LEU A 490 3.61 15.00 5.08
N THR A 491 2.90 14.40 6.00
CA THR A 491 1.50 14.74 6.23
C THR A 491 1.38 15.33 7.63
N GLY A 492 0.37 16.16 7.82
CA GLY A 492 0.09 16.89 9.03
C GLY A 492 -1.40 17.01 9.14
N ALA A 493 -2.01 16.44 10.16
CA ALA A 493 -3.45 16.53 10.34
C ALA A 493 -3.75 16.92 11.77
N ASP A 494 -4.69 17.84 11.96
CA ASP A 494 -5.27 18.14 13.26
C ASP A 494 -6.80 18.11 13.18
N ALA A 495 -7.43 17.59 14.22
CA ALA A 495 -8.87 17.67 14.36
C ALA A 495 -9.24 18.01 15.79
N TYR A 496 -10.31 18.79 15.93
CA TYR A 496 -10.99 19.09 17.18
C TYR A 496 -12.45 18.68 17.06
N MET A 497 -12.94 17.86 17.97
CA MET A 497 -14.37 17.58 18.11
C MET A 497 -14.88 18.08 19.45
N ASP A 498 -16.09 18.64 19.47
CA ASP A 498 -16.83 18.97 20.69
C ASP A 498 -18.28 18.49 20.56
N SER A 499 -18.77 17.82 21.61
CA SER A 499 -20.12 17.23 21.64
C SER A 499 -21.28 18.21 21.39
N LEU A 500 -21.13 19.51 21.66
CA LEU A 500 -22.18 20.53 21.49
C LEU A 500 -22.09 21.26 20.15
N VAL A 501 -20.88 21.56 19.69
CA VAL A 501 -20.67 22.41 18.50
C VAL A 501 -20.20 21.64 17.27
N GLY A 502 -19.88 20.34 17.41
CA GLY A 502 -19.43 19.47 16.33
C GLY A 502 -17.91 19.46 16.17
N GLY A 503 -17.43 18.95 15.03
CA GLY A 503 -16.00 18.82 14.75
C GLY A 503 -15.49 19.73 13.65
N SER A 504 -14.19 20.01 13.71
CA SER A 504 -13.42 20.69 12.68
C SER A 504 -12.06 19.99 12.54
N GLY A 505 -11.39 20.19 11.42
CA GLY A 505 -10.03 19.72 11.24
C GLY A 505 -9.32 20.45 10.12
N ASN A 506 -7.99 20.45 10.21
CA ASN A 506 -7.10 20.96 9.19
C ASN A 506 -6.16 19.83 8.77
N HIS A 507 -5.74 19.90 7.51
CA HIS A 507 -4.81 18.96 6.95
C HIS A 507 -3.81 19.68 6.07
N VAL A 508 -2.56 19.29 6.19
CA VAL A 508 -1.46 19.68 5.31
C VAL A 508 -0.76 18.41 4.82
N ALA A 509 -0.45 18.38 3.54
CA ALA A 509 0.30 17.30 2.94
C ALA A 509 1.34 17.89 2.00
N TYR A 510 2.55 17.39 2.13
CA TYR A 510 3.68 17.81 1.33
C TYR A 510 4.42 16.57 0.83
N LEU A 511 4.51 16.40 -0.49
CA LEU A 511 5.31 15.37 -1.12
C LEU A 511 6.44 16.00 -1.95
N ALA A 512 7.61 15.36 -1.87
CA ALA A 512 8.76 15.57 -2.74
C ALA A 512 9.28 14.22 -3.23
N ALA A 513 9.50 14.13 -4.53
CA ALA A 513 10.12 12.99 -5.18
C ALA A 513 11.11 13.46 -6.24
N SER A 514 12.15 12.67 -6.48
CA SER A 514 13.11 12.93 -7.55
C SER A 514 13.42 11.67 -8.32
N ASN A 515 13.81 11.82 -9.58
CA ASN A 515 14.40 10.76 -10.38
C ASN A 515 15.67 11.28 -11.07
N ALA A 516 16.29 10.44 -11.90
CA ALA A 516 17.49 10.82 -12.66
C ALA A 516 17.28 12.03 -13.61
N THR A 517 16.04 12.44 -13.87
CA THR A 517 15.67 13.43 -14.89
C THR A 517 14.94 14.66 -14.35
N GLY A 518 14.62 14.73 -13.05
CA GLY A 518 13.92 15.87 -12.45
C GLY A 518 13.29 15.60 -11.09
N CYS A 519 12.56 16.60 -10.58
CA CYS A 519 11.83 16.55 -9.31
C CYS A 519 10.32 16.74 -9.51
N TYR A 520 9.53 16.19 -8.60
CA TYR A 520 8.11 16.44 -8.42
C TYR A 520 7.84 16.87 -6.98
N SER A 521 6.98 17.87 -6.80
CA SER A 521 6.46 18.23 -5.49
C SER A 521 4.96 18.50 -5.53
N HIS A 522 4.27 18.21 -4.42
CA HIS A 522 2.85 18.49 -4.24
C HIS A 522 2.63 19.00 -2.82
N ASP A 523 2.13 20.21 -2.69
CA ASP A 523 1.92 20.92 -1.43
C ASP A 523 0.44 21.31 -1.31
N VAL A 524 -0.24 20.67 -0.37
CA VAL A 524 -1.67 20.76 -0.18
C VAL A 524 -1.96 21.20 1.25
N ALA A 525 -2.90 22.12 1.41
CA ALA A 525 -3.50 22.45 2.69
C ALA A 525 -5.02 22.52 2.53
N ALA A 526 -5.76 22.01 3.49
CA ALA A 526 -7.21 22.02 3.48
C ALA A 526 -7.77 22.09 4.90
N SER A 527 -9.03 22.48 5.02
CA SER A 527 -9.80 22.37 6.26
C SER A 527 -11.21 21.86 5.97
N VAL A 528 -11.83 21.22 6.96
CA VAL A 528 -13.19 20.68 6.83
C VAL A 528 -14.20 21.76 6.47
N VAL A 529 -14.03 22.98 7.02
CA VAL A 529 -14.95 24.11 6.81
C VAL A 529 -14.60 24.91 5.57
N GLY A 530 -13.32 25.06 5.25
CA GLY A 530 -12.82 25.91 4.16
C GLY A 530 -12.56 25.18 2.84
N GLY A 531 -12.61 23.85 2.82
CA GLY A 531 -12.18 23.05 1.67
C GLY A 531 -10.67 23.20 1.45
N TYR A 532 -10.23 23.24 0.18
CA TYR A 532 -8.83 23.47 -0.15
C TYR A 532 -8.41 24.91 0.12
N LEU A 533 -7.39 25.06 0.96
CA LEU A 533 -6.71 26.34 1.24
C LEU A 533 -5.49 26.52 0.33
N LYS A 534 -4.88 25.41 -0.10
CA LYS A 534 -3.73 25.35 -1.00
C LYS A 534 -3.71 24.01 -1.72
N ASP A 535 -3.40 24.03 -3.02
CA ASP A 535 -3.10 22.86 -3.83
C ASP A 535 -2.10 23.29 -4.92
N VAL A 536 -0.81 23.09 -4.66
CA VAL A 536 0.28 23.54 -5.53
C VAL A 536 1.16 22.36 -5.90
N GLN A 537 1.17 22.04 -7.19
CA GLN A 537 2.12 21.08 -7.77
C GLN A 537 3.29 21.83 -8.40
N GLY A 538 4.49 21.32 -8.17
CA GLY A 538 5.73 21.91 -8.63
C GLY A 538 6.67 20.87 -9.25
N THR A 539 7.61 21.37 -10.05
CA THR A 539 8.69 20.56 -10.64
C THR A 539 10.07 20.91 -10.09
N SER A 540 10.11 21.79 -9.09
CA SER A 540 11.30 22.16 -8.34
C SER A 540 11.36 21.37 -7.03
N CYS A 541 12.53 20.80 -6.74
CA CYS A 541 12.85 20.30 -5.41
C CYS A 541 12.88 21.50 -4.44
N PRO A 542 12.22 21.46 -3.26
CA PRO A 542 12.50 22.45 -2.22
C PRO A 542 13.94 22.33 -1.75
N ALA A 543 14.49 23.44 -1.26
CA ALA A 543 15.64 23.36 -0.37
C ALA A 543 15.20 22.57 0.89
N VAL A 544 15.89 21.45 1.14
CA VAL A 544 15.61 20.52 2.25
C VAL A 544 16.00 21.13 3.59
#